data_AF-A6GVK9-F1
#
_entry.id   AF-A6GVK9-F1
#
_cell.length_a   1.000
_cell.length_b   1.000
_cell.length_c   1.000
_cell.angle_alpha   90.00
_cell.angle_beta   90.00
_cell.angle_gamma   90.00
#
_symmetry.space_group_name_H-M   'P 1'
#
loop_
_entity.id
_entity.type
_entity.pdbx_description
1 polymer ?
#
loop_
_entity_poly.entity_id
_entity_poly.type
_entity_poly.pdbx_seq_one_letter_code
_entity_poly.pdbx_strand_id
1 'polypeptide(L)'
;MKKIVLFSLFILFTVSDANAQKTNKPVGIISSGASLKKFYEKTELDGMNKGLLLELYIERIKVLVNTLPYIALTTKPGVTMQDVGVPASSENDKTLSLQKQNTETFLNSTVDFQRAMTPYADKGNLVSSILYYEAMLKALEQINE
;
A
#
# COMPACT_ATOMS: atom_id res chain seq x y z
N MET A 1 22.27 29.69 61.91
CA MET A 1 21.18 30.45 61.28
C MET A 1 21.25 30.25 59.78
N LYS A 2 20.11 29.93 59.17
CA LYS A 2 19.84 29.60 57.75
C LYS A 2 20.43 30.62 56.76
N LYS A 3 20.90 30.20 55.58
CA LYS A 3 20.59 30.73 54.20
C LYS A 3 20.98 29.66 53.14
N ILE A 4 20.00 28.92 52.58
CA ILE A 4 19.57 28.95 51.15
C ILE A 4 20.69 28.46 50.21
N VAL A 5 20.77 27.20 49.77
CA VAL A 5 19.92 26.39 48.86
C VAL A 5 19.82 26.97 47.43
N LEU A 6 20.13 26.10 46.46
CA LEU A 6 19.85 26.14 45.01
C LEU A 6 20.78 26.95 44.10
N PHE A 7 21.65 26.26 43.36
CA PHE A 7 22.09 26.69 42.02
C PHE A 7 21.58 25.69 40.99
N SER A 8 20.35 25.97 40.54
CA SER A 8 19.78 25.71 39.21
C SER A 8 20.37 24.57 38.37
N LEU A 9 19.80 23.37 38.56
CA LEU A 9 19.70 22.34 37.53
C LEU A 9 18.44 22.62 36.70
N PHE A 10 18.56 23.22 35.52
CA PHE A 10 17.49 23.24 34.52
C PHE A 10 18.10 23.33 33.11
N ILE A 11 18.46 22.17 32.56
CA ILE A 11 18.55 22.00 31.11
C ILE A 11 17.28 21.22 30.71
N LEU A 12 16.19 21.95 30.51
CA LEU A 12 15.04 21.44 29.78
C LEU A 12 15.40 21.51 28.29
N PHE A 13 15.97 20.44 27.76
CA PHE A 13 15.87 20.18 26.33
C PHE A 13 14.41 19.83 26.04
N THR A 14 13.59 20.84 25.74
CA THR A 14 12.36 20.61 25.01
C THR A 14 12.78 20.22 23.60
N VAL A 15 12.90 18.91 23.36
CA VAL A 15 12.82 18.36 22.02
C VAL A 15 11.43 18.71 21.53
N SER A 16 11.31 19.84 20.86
CA SER A 16 10.18 20.08 19.99
C SER A 16 10.38 19.11 18.84
N ASP A 17 9.54 18.08 18.76
CA ASP A 17 9.37 17.29 17.56
C ASP A 17 8.81 18.22 16.47
N ALA A 18 9.68 19.05 15.90
CA ALA A 18 9.45 19.77 14.66
C ALA A 18 9.59 18.74 13.53
N ASN A 19 8.64 17.81 13.45
CA ASN A 19 8.62 16.81 12.40
C ASN A 19 7.48 17.08 11.42
N ALA A 20 7.87 17.11 10.15
CA ALA A 20 7.05 17.11 8.94
C ALA A 20 6.45 18.45 8.45
N GLN A 21 7.32 19.39 8.03
CA GLN A 21 7.09 20.03 6.73
C GLN A 21 7.35 18.98 5.62
N LYS A 22 6.47 17.97 5.49
CA LYS A 22 6.41 17.20 4.24
C LYS A 22 5.81 18.12 3.21
N THR A 23 6.57 18.38 2.16
CA THR A 23 6.18 19.20 1.02
C THR A 23 4.77 18.86 0.53
N ASN A 24 3.92 19.88 0.38
CA ASN A 24 2.52 19.84 -0.08
C ASN A 24 2.39 19.36 -1.54
N LYS A 25 2.96 18.20 -1.89
CA LYS A 25 2.64 17.54 -3.15
C LYS A 25 1.34 16.77 -2.95
N PRO A 26 0.33 16.98 -3.83
CA PRO A 26 -0.90 16.20 -3.78
C PRO A 26 -0.59 14.70 -3.73
N VAL A 27 -1.11 14.04 -2.71
CA VAL A 27 -0.94 12.59 -2.54
C VAL A 27 -1.99 11.92 -3.43
N GLY A 28 -1.54 11.18 -4.45
CA GLY A 28 -2.46 10.38 -5.28
C GLY A 28 -3.17 9.32 -4.44
N ILE A 29 -4.43 9.00 -4.75
CA ILE A 29 -5.23 8.01 -4.02
C ILE A 29 -4.59 6.62 -4.12
N ILE A 30 -4.32 6.19 -5.36
CA ILE A 30 -3.60 4.94 -5.66
C ILE A 30 -2.10 5.23 -5.76
N SER A 31 -1.30 4.46 -5.04
CA SER A 31 0.16 4.54 -5.07
C SER A 31 0.72 4.03 -6.41
N SER A 32 1.81 4.61 -6.90
CA SER A 32 2.44 4.22 -8.18
C SER A 32 2.91 2.76 -8.24
N GLY A 33 3.14 2.12 -7.09
CA GLY A 33 3.44 0.69 -6.99
C GLY A 33 2.27 -0.25 -7.32
N ALA A 34 1.09 0.29 -7.63
CA ALA A 34 -0.09 -0.48 -8.07
C ALA A 34 -0.12 -0.76 -9.58
N SER A 35 0.96 -0.49 -10.33
CA SER A 35 1.01 -0.83 -11.76
C SER A 35 1.46 -2.27 -11.98
N LEU A 36 0.69 -3.05 -12.74
CA LEU A 36 1.08 -4.38 -13.17
C LEU A 36 2.13 -4.31 -14.29
N LYS A 37 3.18 -5.13 -14.22
CA LYS A 37 4.21 -5.17 -15.28
C LYS A 37 3.74 -5.89 -16.54
N LYS A 38 3.02 -7.00 -16.36
CA LYS A 38 2.59 -7.92 -17.43
C LYS A 38 1.48 -8.84 -16.91
N PHE A 39 0.49 -9.12 -17.76
CA PHE A 39 -0.44 -10.24 -17.60
C PHE A 39 0.13 -11.50 -18.26
N TYR A 40 -0.12 -12.66 -17.66
CA TYR A 40 0.42 -13.94 -18.12
C TYR A 40 -0.68 -14.86 -18.63
N GLU A 41 -0.37 -15.59 -19.68
CA GLU A 41 -1.21 -16.68 -20.15
C GLU A 41 -0.99 -17.95 -19.31
N LYS A 42 -2.00 -18.81 -19.25
CA LYS A 42 -1.94 -20.05 -18.47
C LYS A 42 -0.73 -20.91 -18.83
N THR A 43 -0.42 -21.03 -20.12
CA THR A 43 0.72 -21.82 -20.62
C THR A 43 2.07 -21.26 -20.16
N GLU A 44 2.20 -19.94 -20.03
CA GLU A 44 3.40 -19.30 -19.49
C GLU A 44 3.56 -19.65 -18.01
N LEU A 45 2.48 -19.51 -17.22
CA LEU A 45 2.49 -19.81 -15.78
C LEU A 45 2.75 -21.28 -15.49
N ASP A 46 2.16 -22.19 -16.28
CA ASP A 46 2.38 -23.63 -16.16
C ASP A 46 3.86 -23.99 -16.35
N GLY A 47 4.59 -23.25 -17.20
CA GLY A 47 6.03 -23.40 -17.42
C GLY A 47 6.93 -22.86 -16.31
N MET A 48 6.41 -22.02 -15.40
CA MET A 48 7.23 -21.38 -14.36
C MET A 48 7.55 -22.33 -13.19
N ASN A 49 8.68 -22.08 -12.52
CA ASN A 49 8.97 -22.71 -11.24
C ASN A 49 8.11 -22.10 -10.12
N LYS A 50 7.93 -22.85 -9.03
CA LYS A 50 7.05 -22.44 -7.92
C LYS A 50 7.49 -21.14 -7.26
N GLY A 51 8.78 -20.86 -7.17
CA GLY A 51 9.32 -19.63 -6.59
C GLY A 51 8.89 -18.38 -7.36
N LEU A 52 8.98 -18.43 -8.69
CA LEU A 52 8.50 -17.33 -9.55
C LEU A 52 6.99 -17.13 -9.44
N LEU A 53 6.22 -18.23 -9.40
CA LEU A 53 4.78 -18.15 -9.22
C LEU A 53 4.41 -17.53 -7.86
N LEU A 54 5.16 -17.81 -6.79
CA LEU A 54 4.93 -17.20 -5.48
C LEU A 54 5.14 -15.68 -5.52
N GLU A 55 6.20 -15.20 -6.17
CA GLU A 55 6.44 -13.76 -6.32
C GLU A 55 5.35 -13.08 -7.15
N LEU A 56 4.90 -13.71 -8.24
CA LEU A 56 3.76 -13.20 -9.02
C LEU A 56 2.49 -13.16 -8.19
N TYR A 57 2.16 -14.23 -7.48
CA TYR A 57 1.00 -14.30 -6.60
C TYR A 57 1.01 -13.16 -5.56
N ILE A 58 2.16 -12.91 -4.92
CA ILE A 58 2.33 -11.82 -3.97
C ILE A 58 2.20 -10.44 -4.65
N GLU A 59 2.79 -10.26 -5.83
CA GLU A 59 2.65 -9.03 -6.62
C GLU A 59 1.18 -8.73 -6.93
N ARG A 60 0.40 -9.74 -7.36
CA ARG A 60 -1.03 -9.56 -7.66
C ARG A 60 -1.83 -9.13 -6.44
N ILE A 61 -1.57 -9.71 -5.25
CA ILE A 61 -2.20 -9.27 -4.00
C ILE A 61 -1.87 -7.81 -3.71
N LYS A 62 -0.59 -7.41 -3.85
CA LYS A 62 -0.17 -6.02 -3.61
C LYS A 62 -0.90 -5.05 -4.52
N VAL A 63 -1.02 -5.36 -5.81
CA VAL A 63 -1.73 -4.50 -6.74
C VAL A 63 -3.22 -4.42 -6.38
N LEU A 64 -3.89 -5.56 -6.17
CA LEU A 64 -5.31 -5.59 -5.83
C LEU A 64 -5.63 -4.80 -4.56
N VAL A 65 -4.85 -4.99 -3.49
CA VAL A 65 -5.09 -4.30 -2.21
C VAL A 65 -4.84 -2.80 -2.30
N ASN A 66 -3.92 -2.35 -3.16
CA ASN A 66 -3.70 -0.92 -3.39
C ASN A 66 -4.77 -0.26 -4.28
N THR A 67 -5.63 -1.04 -4.93
CA THR A 67 -6.62 -0.55 -5.90
C THR A 67 -8.06 -0.76 -5.43
N LEU A 68 -8.41 -1.97 -4.98
CA LEU A 68 -9.78 -2.39 -4.63
C LEU A 68 -10.51 -1.46 -3.67
N PRO A 69 -9.89 -0.93 -2.59
CA PRO A 69 -10.59 -0.05 -1.66
C PRO A 69 -11.04 1.28 -2.28
N TYR A 70 -10.47 1.66 -3.42
CA TYR A 70 -10.63 2.99 -4.02
C TYR A 70 -11.44 2.98 -5.32
N ILE A 71 -11.99 1.84 -5.74
CA ILE A 71 -12.62 1.66 -7.06
C ILE A 71 -13.75 2.66 -7.36
N ALA A 72 -14.47 3.13 -6.33
CA ALA A 72 -15.53 4.13 -6.46
C ALA A 72 -15.00 5.56 -6.63
N LEU A 73 -13.73 5.80 -6.28
CA LEU A 73 -13.06 7.08 -6.46
C LEU A 73 -12.24 7.08 -7.75
N THR A 74 -11.35 6.11 -7.91
CA THR A 74 -10.48 5.98 -9.08
C THR A 74 -9.84 4.60 -9.14
N THR A 75 -9.56 4.14 -10.35
CA THR A 75 -8.73 2.95 -10.64
C THR A 75 -7.37 3.36 -11.24
N LYS A 76 -7.17 4.65 -11.52
CA LYS A 76 -6.01 5.18 -12.24
C LYS A 76 -4.94 5.68 -11.26
N PRO A 77 -3.66 5.26 -11.40
CA PRO A 77 -2.56 5.83 -10.63
C PRO A 77 -2.40 7.33 -10.88
N GLY A 78 -1.93 8.06 -9.86
CA GLY A 78 -1.65 9.50 -9.98
C GLY A 78 -2.85 10.43 -9.81
N VAL A 79 -4.08 9.90 -9.80
CA VAL A 79 -5.30 10.66 -9.51
C VAL A 79 -5.32 11.06 -8.03
N THR A 80 -5.57 12.33 -7.76
CA THR A 80 -5.62 12.92 -6.42
C THR A 80 -7.05 12.98 -5.88
N MET A 81 -7.22 13.27 -4.58
CA MET A 81 -8.53 13.50 -3.98
C MET A 81 -9.30 14.66 -4.63
N GLN A 82 -8.60 15.72 -5.04
CA GLN A 82 -9.24 16.87 -5.68
C GLN A 82 -9.77 16.52 -7.08
N ASP A 83 -9.06 15.67 -7.82
CA ASP A 83 -9.47 15.23 -9.16
C ASP A 83 -10.80 14.45 -9.15
N VAL A 84 -11.14 13.82 -8.03
CA VAL A 84 -12.40 13.08 -7.82
C VAL A 84 -13.44 13.88 -7.04
N GLY A 85 -13.24 15.19 -6.89
CA GLY A 85 -14.19 16.11 -6.25
C GLY A 85 -14.17 16.12 -4.71
N VAL A 86 -13.19 15.47 -4.06
CA VAL A 86 -13.03 15.56 -2.61
C VAL A 86 -12.35 16.89 -2.26
N PRO A 87 -12.95 17.73 -1.38
CA PRO A 87 -12.40 19.04 -1.05
C PRO A 87 -11.00 18.98 -0.45
N ALA A 88 -10.17 19.96 -0.79
CA ALA A 88 -8.86 20.13 -0.16
C ALA A 88 -9.02 20.52 1.32
N SER A 89 -8.67 19.60 2.23
CA SER A 89 -8.66 19.86 3.66
C SER A 89 -7.59 19.02 4.36
N SER A 90 -7.04 19.54 5.45
CA SER A 90 -6.06 18.81 6.27
C SER A 90 -6.62 17.52 6.84
N GLU A 91 -7.94 17.47 7.08
CA GLU A 91 -8.62 16.27 7.57
C GLU A 91 -8.74 15.18 6.50
N ASN A 92 -9.06 15.55 5.26
CA ASN A 92 -9.08 14.60 4.14
C ASN A 92 -7.66 14.09 3.85
N ASP A 93 -6.65 14.96 3.85
CA ASP A 93 -5.25 14.59 3.64
C ASP A 93 -4.75 13.63 4.72
N LYS A 94 -5.09 13.90 5.98
CA LYS A 94 -4.79 13.01 7.10
C LYS A 94 -5.49 11.66 6.97
N THR A 95 -6.75 11.66 6.54
CA THR A 95 -7.53 10.43 6.35
C THR A 95 -6.91 9.53 5.28
N LEU A 96 -6.57 10.08 4.11
CA LEU A 96 -5.88 9.33 3.05
C LEU A 96 -4.51 8.83 3.52
N SER A 97 -3.74 9.67 4.22
CA SER A 97 -2.42 9.29 4.73
C SER A 97 -2.48 8.14 5.72
N LEU A 98 -3.44 8.17 6.66
CA LEU A 98 -3.66 7.10 7.62
C LEU A 98 -4.10 5.80 6.91
N GLN A 99 -5.02 5.91 5.94
CA GLN A 99 -5.46 4.75 5.17
C GLN A 99 -4.30 4.08 4.42
N LYS A 100 -3.39 4.86 3.84
CA LYS A 100 -2.18 4.33 3.19
C LYS A 100 -1.25 3.62 4.16
N GLN A 101 -1.01 4.19 5.34
CA GLN A 101 -0.20 3.55 6.38
C GLN A 101 -0.81 2.22 6.86
N ASN A 102 -2.13 2.20 7.05
CA ASN A 102 -2.86 0.99 7.43
C ASN A 102 -2.77 -0.08 6.34
N THR A 103 -2.90 0.33 5.07
CA THR A 103 -2.78 -0.56 3.91
C THR A 103 -1.37 -1.15 3.81
N GLU A 104 -0.33 -0.36 4.03
CA GLU A 104 1.07 -0.83 4.05
C GLU A 104 1.30 -1.85 5.18
N THR A 105 0.79 -1.58 6.37
CA THR A 105 0.89 -2.50 7.53
C THR A 105 0.18 -3.82 7.26
N PHE A 106 -1.04 -3.75 6.69
CA PHE A 106 -1.79 -4.93 6.26
C PHE A 106 -1.05 -5.72 5.17
N LEU A 107 -0.49 -5.04 4.17
CA LEU A 107 0.26 -5.68 3.10
C LEU A 107 1.50 -6.39 3.61
N ASN A 108 2.29 -5.75 4.48
CA ASN A 108 3.51 -6.35 5.01
C ASN A 108 3.21 -7.63 5.79
N SER A 109 2.25 -7.58 6.73
CA SER A 109 1.82 -8.75 7.50
C SER A 109 1.24 -9.86 6.62
N THR A 110 0.44 -9.50 5.60
CA THR A 110 -0.10 -10.45 4.64
C THR A 110 1.01 -11.10 3.82
N VAL A 111 1.97 -10.32 3.31
CA VAL A 111 3.10 -10.84 2.52
C VAL A 111 3.93 -11.82 3.34
N ASP A 112 4.21 -11.51 4.60
CA ASP A 112 4.96 -12.40 5.49
C ASP A 112 4.23 -13.73 5.70
N PHE A 113 2.91 -13.68 5.92
CA PHE A 113 2.09 -14.88 5.99
C PHE A 113 2.11 -15.69 4.70
N GLN A 114 1.90 -15.04 3.53
CA GLN A 114 1.90 -15.73 2.24
C GLN A 114 3.27 -16.36 1.94
N ARG A 115 4.37 -15.69 2.27
CA ARG A 115 5.72 -16.27 2.11
C ARG A 115 5.95 -17.49 2.99
N ALA A 116 5.38 -17.50 4.19
CA ALA A 116 5.51 -18.63 5.11
C ALA A 116 4.62 -19.81 4.71
N MET A 117 3.38 -19.56 4.27
CA MET A 117 2.34 -20.60 4.13
C MET A 117 2.09 -21.03 2.67
N THR A 118 2.18 -20.11 1.72
CA THR A 118 1.86 -20.39 0.32
C THR A 118 2.85 -21.35 -0.38
N PRO A 119 4.12 -21.50 0.03
CA PRO A 119 4.98 -22.56 -0.48
C PRO A 119 4.43 -23.98 -0.28
N TYR A 120 3.49 -24.20 0.63
CA TYR A 120 2.84 -25.50 0.83
C TYR A 120 1.66 -25.75 -0.12
N ALA A 121 1.16 -24.74 -0.83
CA ALA A 121 0.04 -24.89 -1.76
C ALA A 121 0.43 -25.66 -3.03
N ASP A 122 -0.51 -26.37 -3.66
CA ASP A 122 -0.28 -27.00 -4.95
C ASP A 122 0.06 -25.98 -6.04
N LYS A 123 0.99 -26.34 -6.94
CA LYS A 123 1.40 -25.47 -8.05
C LYS A 123 0.19 -25.07 -8.92
N GLY A 124 -0.72 -26.01 -9.20
CA GLY A 124 -1.93 -25.73 -10.00
C GLY A 124 -2.88 -24.74 -9.33
N ASN A 125 -2.99 -24.78 -8.00
CA ASN A 125 -3.78 -23.80 -7.25
C ASN A 125 -3.13 -22.41 -7.33
N LEU A 126 -1.80 -22.35 -7.30
CA LEU A 126 -1.06 -21.10 -7.47
C LEU A 126 -1.30 -20.46 -8.83
N VAL A 127 -1.16 -21.25 -9.91
CA VAL A 127 -1.43 -20.80 -11.28
C VAL A 127 -2.87 -20.29 -11.42
N SER A 128 -3.85 -21.06 -10.92
CA SER A 128 -5.26 -20.69 -11.01
C SER A 128 -5.58 -19.42 -10.22
N SER A 129 -4.94 -19.24 -9.06
CA SER A 129 -5.12 -18.04 -8.24
C SER A 129 -4.52 -16.80 -8.90
N ILE A 130 -3.34 -16.92 -9.54
CA ILE A 130 -2.72 -15.82 -10.30
C ILE A 130 -3.64 -15.41 -11.45
N LEU A 131 -4.15 -16.37 -12.23
CA LEU A 131 -5.08 -16.09 -13.34
C LEU A 131 -6.35 -15.40 -12.85
N TYR A 132 -6.90 -15.85 -11.72
CA TYR A 132 -8.08 -15.21 -11.12
C TYR A 132 -7.80 -13.75 -10.72
N TYR A 133 -6.69 -13.49 -10.04
CA TYR A 133 -6.31 -12.12 -9.69
C TYR A 133 -6.05 -11.26 -10.93
N GLU A 134 -5.44 -11.80 -11.97
CA GLU A 134 -5.25 -11.09 -13.23
C GLU A 134 -6.58 -10.78 -13.94
N ALA A 135 -7.54 -11.68 -13.91
CA ALA A 135 -8.89 -11.42 -14.43
C ALA A 135 -9.57 -10.29 -13.65
N MET A 136 -9.44 -10.27 -12.31
CA MET A 136 -9.93 -9.16 -11.49
C MET A 136 -9.25 -7.85 -11.86
N LEU A 137 -7.92 -7.83 -12.01
CA LEU A 137 -7.16 -6.63 -12.38
C LEU A 137 -7.58 -6.09 -13.75
N LYS A 138 -7.78 -6.96 -14.75
CA LYS A 138 -8.31 -6.56 -16.07
C LYS A 138 -9.70 -5.94 -15.96
N ALA A 139 -10.58 -6.51 -15.13
CA ALA A 139 -11.90 -5.94 -14.89
C ALA A 139 -11.82 -4.57 -14.21
N LEU A 140 -10.85 -4.36 -13.30
CA LEU A 140 -10.63 -3.06 -12.67
C LEU A 140 -10.14 -1.99 -13.65
N GLU A 141 -9.31 -2.35 -14.62
CA GLU A 141 -8.85 -1.41 -15.67
C GLU A 141 -10.00 -0.90 -16.54
N GLN A 142 -11.07 -1.70 -16.70
CA GLN A 142 -12.27 -1.33 -17.47
C GLN A 142 -13.24 -0.46 -16.67
N ILE A 143 -13.15 -0.46 -15.33
CA ILE A 143 -13.96 0.40 -14.48
C ILE A 143 -13.33 1.80 -14.56
N ASN A 144 -14.04 2.75 -15.15
CA ASN A 144 -13.64 4.14 -15.45
C ASN A 144 -12.96 4.38 -16.82
N GLU A 145 -13.14 3.47 -17.78
CA GLU A 145 -13.28 3.84 -19.21
C GLU A 145 -14.69 4.37 -19.49
#